data_AF-A0AAW4PIV1-F1
#
_entry.id   AF-A0AAW4PIV1-F1
#
_cell.length_a   1.000
_cell.length_b   1.000
_cell.length_c   1.000
_cell.angle_alpha   90.00
_cell.angle_beta   90.00
_cell.angle_gamma   90.00
#
_symmetry.space_group_name_H-M   'P 1'
#
loop_
_entity.id
_entity.type
_entity.pdbx_description
1 polymer ?
#
loop_
_entity_poly.entity_id
_entity_poly.type
_entity_poly.pdbx_seq_one_letter_code
_entity_poly.pdbx_strand_id
1 'polypeptide(L)'
;MTANKEKDDTADSTVTEATQSLSYDIGETEPPSIAVVKAVAAVTGKDVRDLAPLYEVINPDHLDGIFDDLDGAAHSHAEVSLQFNGCAVTVTTESVHVRRCE
;
A
#
# COMPACT_ATOMS: atom_id res chain seq x y z
N MET A 1 27.79 -21.49 10.52
CA MET A 1 26.36 -21.81 10.73
C MET A 1 25.83 -20.68 11.59
N THR A 2 25.10 -19.68 11.09
CA THR A 2 24.01 -19.72 10.11
C THR A 2 23.98 -18.38 9.36
N ALA A 3 23.55 -18.44 8.09
CA ALA A 3 23.57 -17.36 7.11
C ALA A 3 22.68 -16.17 7.51
N ASN A 4 23.27 -14.97 7.52
CA ASN A 4 22.54 -13.71 7.48
C ASN A 4 22.20 -13.47 6.01
N LYS A 5 21.01 -13.95 5.61
CA LYS A 5 20.49 -13.76 4.27
C LYS A 5 20.18 -12.27 4.08
N GLU A 6 21.01 -11.62 3.31
CA GLU A 6 20.72 -10.38 2.60
C GLU A 6 19.36 -10.53 1.93
N LYS A 7 18.38 -9.72 2.35
CA LYS A 7 17.29 -9.29 1.49
C LYS A 7 17.21 -7.78 1.66
N ASP A 8 18.11 -7.16 0.91
CA ASP A 8 17.84 -5.90 0.23
C ASP A 8 16.50 -6.09 -0.51
N ASP A 9 15.41 -5.69 0.12
CA ASP A 9 14.18 -5.34 -0.57
C ASP A 9 14.12 -3.81 -0.45
N THR A 10 15.08 -3.19 -1.15
CA THR A 10 14.94 -1.83 -1.65
C THR A 10 13.67 -1.84 -2.50
N ALA A 11 12.53 -1.57 -1.85
CA ALA A 11 11.35 -1.13 -2.56
C ALA A 11 11.78 0.14 -3.30
N ASP A 12 12.04 -0.04 -4.59
CA ASP A 12 12.31 0.98 -5.58
C ASP A 12 11.17 1.99 -5.51
N SER A 13 11.31 2.92 -4.58
CA SER A 13 10.44 4.06 -4.45
C SER A 13 10.93 5.01 -5.54
N THR A 14 10.49 4.75 -6.77
CA THR A 14 10.52 5.76 -7.82
C THR A 14 9.55 6.87 -7.43
N VAL A 15 9.99 7.67 -6.45
CA VAL A 15 9.44 8.99 -6.15
C VAL A 15 9.72 9.82 -7.38
N THR A 16 8.84 9.69 -8.37
CA THR A 16 8.89 10.48 -9.59
C THR A 16 8.37 11.86 -9.22
N GLU A 17 9.21 12.87 -9.45
CA GLU A 17 9.14 14.24 -8.97
C GLU A 17 7.88 15.04 -9.41
N ALA A 18 6.72 14.67 -8.89
CA ALA A 18 5.51 15.49 -8.87
C ALA A 18 4.82 15.33 -7.51
N THR A 19 5.00 16.33 -6.64
CA THR A 19 4.82 16.37 -5.16
C THR A 19 3.41 16.09 -4.61
N GLN A 20 2.54 15.39 -5.34
CA GLN A 20 1.13 15.21 -4.98
C GLN A 20 0.61 13.76 -5.10
N SER A 21 1.35 12.86 -5.75
CA SER A 21 0.93 11.46 -5.90
C SER A 21 2.09 10.47 -5.84
N LEU A 22 1.88 9.33 -5.17
CA LEU A 22 2.81 8.21 -5.08
C LEU A 22 2.12 6.95 -5.60
N SER A 23 2.85 6.12 -6.35
CA SER A 23 2.44 4.74 -6.60
C SER A 23 3.44 3.81 -5.92
N TYR A 24 2.94 2.76 -5.30
CA TYR A 24 3.69 1.81 -4.51
C TYR A 24 3.31 0.40 -4.95
N ASP A 25 4.29 -0.40 -5.36
CA ASP A 25 4.06 -1.76 -5.86
C ASP A 25 3.84 -2.73 -4.69
N ILE A 26 2.79 -3.55 -4.76
CA ILE A 26 2.48 -4.55 -3.75
C ILE A 26 3.27 -5.80 -4.09
N GLY A 27 4.26 -6.15 -3.26
CA GLY A 27 5.02 -7.38 -3.47
C GLY A 27 4.13 -8.62 -3.33
N GLU A 28 4.45 -9.70 -4.05
CA GLU A 28 3.70 -10.99 -4.10
C GLU A 28 3.45 -11.65 -2.72
N THR A 29 4.12 -11.19 -1.66
CA THR A 29 3.97 -11.71 -0.29
C THR A 29 3.60 -10.61 0.71
N GLU A 30 3.44 -9.37 0.25
CA GLU A 30 3.09 -8.22 1.08
C GLU A 30 1.57 -8.03 1.05
N PRO A 31 0.89 -8.06 2.20
CA PRO A 31 -0.54 -7.81 2.25
C PRO A 31 -0.86 -6.36 1.83
N PRO A 32 -1.91 -6.13 1.03
CA PRO A 32 -2.30 -4.80 0.56
C PRO A 32 -2.56 -3.82 1.71
N SER A 33 -3.02 -4.30 2.86
CA SER A 33 -3.18 -3.47 4.06
C SER A 33 -1.88 -2.83 4.53
N ILE A 34 -0.76 -3.53 4.44
CA ILE A 34 0.57 -3.03 4.80
C ILE A 34 1.09 -2.07 3.72
N ALA A 35 0.90 -2.42 2.44
CA ALA A 35 1.28 -1.58 1.32
C ALA A 35 0.59 -0.19 1.39
N VAL A 36 -0.71 -0.15 1.72
CA VAL A 36 -1.47 1.10 1.93
C VAL A 36 -0.82 2.01 2.97
N VAL A 37 -0.51 1.44 4.12
CA VAL A 37 0.04 2.19 5.24
C VAL A 37 1.44 2.71 4.93
N LYS A 38 2.28 1.90 4.26
CA LYS A 38 3.61 2.31 3.80
C LYS A 38 3.54 3.42 2.75
N ALA A 39 2.63 3.29 1.77
CA ALA A 39 2.46 4.29 0.72
C ALA A 39 2.01 5.64 1.30
N VAL A 40 1.06 5.65 2.23
CA VAL A 40 0.60 6.88 2.87
C VAL A 40 1.68 7.47 3.78
N ALA A 41 2.42 6.65 4.53
CA ALA A 41 3.56 7.10 5.33
C ALA A 41 4.60 7.81 4.45
N ALA A 42 4.95 7.22 3.31
CA ALA A 42 5.88 7.80 2.35
C ALA A 42 5.37 9.13 1.76
N VAL A 43 4.09 9.22 1.38
CA VAL A 43 3.48 10.47 0.86
C VAL A 43 3.43 11.57 1.91
N THR A 44 3.06 11.21 3.14
CA THR A 44 2.87 12.17 4.23
C THR A 44 4.18 12.54 4.90
N GLY A 45 5.24 11.77 4.69
CA GLY A 45 6.52 11.90 5.40
C GLY A 45 6.40 11.57 6.89
N LYS A 46 5.35 10.83 7.28
CA LYS A 46 5.06 10.47 8.66
C LYS A 46 5.39 9.01 8.91
N ASP A 47 5.75 8.71 10.15
CA ASP A 47 5.91 7.33 10.58
C ASP A 47 4.54 6.63 10.65
N VAL A 48 4.51 5.33 10.37
CA VAL A 48 3.27 4.53 10.44
C VAL A 48 2.59 4.64 11.80
N ARG A 49 3.37 4.82 12.87
CA ARG A 49 2.87 5.00 14.23
C ARG A 49 2.22 6.36 14.49
N ASP A 50 2.50 7.36 13.66
CA ASP A 50 1.92 8.72 13.74
C ASP A 50 0.67 8.86 12.84
N LEU A 51 0.45 7.90 11.94
CA LEU A 51 -0.75 7.83 11.13
C LEU A 51 -1.95 7.34 11.95
N ALA A 52 -3.15 7.76 11.54
CA ALA A 52 -4.38 7.16 12.06
C ALA A 52 -4.36 5.65 11.76
N PRO A 53 -4.86 4.79 12.67
CA PRO A 53 -4.96 3.36 12.39
C PRO A 53 -5.84 3.09 11.17
N LEU A 54 -5.38 2.27 10.22
CA LEU A 54 -6.12 1.94 9.01
C LEU A 54 -7.52 1.36 9.32
N TYR A 55 -7.64 0.64 10.45
CA TYR A 55 -8.89 0.13 11.02
C TYR A 55 -10.00 1.18 11.20
N GLU A 56 -9.67 2.48 11.31
CA GLU A 56 -10.69 3.53 11.40
C GLU A 56 -11.42 3.78 10.07
N VAL A 57 -10.78 3.46 8.94
CA VAL A 57 -11.34 3.65 7.60
C VAL A 57 -11.80 2.33 7.01
N ILE A 58 -10.98 1.28 7.14
CA ILE A 58 -11.24 -0.03 6.58
C ILE A 58 -10.61 -1.12 7.44
N ASN A 59 -11.27 -2.28 7.52
CA ASN A 59 -10.68 -3.43 8.18
C ASN A 59 -9.54 -4.00 7.28
N PRO A 60 -8.27 -3.98 7.73
CA PRO A 60 -7.14 -4.48 6.95
C PRO A 60 -7.27 -5.97 6.62
N ASP A 61 -7.77 -6.79 7.54
CA ASP A 61 -7.96 -8.23 7.31
C ASP A 61 -8.98 -8.50 6.20
N HIS A 62 -10.02 -7.66 6.14
CA HIS A 62 -11.03 -7.75 5.08
C HIS A 62 -10.48 -7.23 3.74
N LEU A 63 -9.67 -6.18 3.77
CA LEU A 63 -8.97 -5.69 2.57
C LEU A 63 -8.05 -6.79 2.03
N ASP A 64 -7.22 -7.39 2.89
CA ASP A 64 -6.31 -8.47 2.53
C ASP A 64 -7.08 -9.67 1.96
N GLY A 65 -8.16 -10.09 2.62
CA GLY A 65 -9.00 -11.18 2.14
C GLY A 65 -9.69 -10.92 0.79
N ILE A 66 -10.06 -9.66 0.49
CA ILE A 66 -10.60 -9.29 -0.83
C ILE A 66 -9.56 -9.55 -1.91
N PHE A 67 -8.28 -9.23 -1.69
CA PHE A 67 -7.24 -9.39 -2.71
C PHE A 67 -6.66 -10.79 -2.77
N ASP A 68 -6.56 -11.50 -1.63
CA ASP A 68 -6.13 -12.91 -1.55
C ASP A 68 -7.03 -13.83 -2.40
N ASP A 69 -8.34 -13.59 -2.39
CA ASP A 69 -9.31 -14.34 -3.21
C ASP A 69 -9.15 -14.06 -4.73
N LEU A 70 -8.57 -12.92 -5.10
CA LEU A 70 -8.47 -12.45 -6.48
C LEU A 70 -7.15 -12.82 -7.15
N ASP A 71 -6.09 -13.08 -6.39
CA ASP A 71 -4.77 -13.48 -6.90
C ASP A 71 -4.85 -14.79 -7.74
N GLY A 72 -5.82 -15.66 -7.43
CA GLY A 72 -6.11 -16.88 -8.19
C GLY A 72 -7.10 -16.71 -9.36
N ALA A 73 -7.80 -15.58 -9.46
CA ALA A 73 -8.83 -15.34 -10.45
C ALA A 73 -8.29 -14.48 -11.60
N ALA A 74 -8.02 -15.12 -12.75
CA ALA A 74 -7.32 -14.58 -13.91
C ALA A 74 -7.80 -13.23 -14.51
N HIS A 75 -8.86 -12.60 -13.99
CA HIS A 75 -9.45 -11.37 -14.54
C HIS A 75 -10.08 -10.44 -13.49
N SER A 76 -9.70 -10.52 -12.22
CA SER A 76 -10.28 -9.67 -11.19
C SER A 76 -9.49 -8.37 -11.00
N HIS A 77 -9.79 -7.36 -11.83
CA HIS A 77 -9.32 -6.00 -11.62
C HIS A 77 -10.12 -5.36 -10.47
N ALA A 78 -9.83 -5.78 -9.23
CA ALA A 78 -10.41 -5.14 -8.06
C ALA A 78 -9.63 -3.88 -7.74
N GLU A 79 -10.38 -2.80 -7.54
CA GLU A 79 -9.86 -1.53 -7.12
C GLU A 79 -10.67 -1.06 -5.91
N VAL A 80 -9.98 -0.71 -4.83
CA VAL A 80 -10.57 -0.15 -3.62
C VAL A 80 -10.05 1.26 -3.45
N SER A 81 -10.94 2.25 -3.62
CA SER A 81 -10.63 3.67 -3.40
C SER A 81 -11.21 4.14 -2.07
N LEU A 82 -10.35 4.68 -1.20
CA LEU A 82 -10.70 5.16 0.14
C LEU A 82 -9.93 6.44 0.48
N GLN A 83 -10.41 7.19 1.47
CA GLN A 83 -9.68 8.35 1.99
C GLN A 83 -9.03 8.01 3.33
N PHE A 84 -7.73 8.23 3.43
CA PHE A 84 -6.97 7.95 4.63
C PHE A 84 -5.99 9.09 4.91
N ASN A 85 -6.10 9.67 6.10
CA ASN A 85 -5.29 10.79 6.57
C ASN A 85 -5.27 12.01 5.60
N GLY A 86 -6.41 12.33 4.98
CA GLY A 86 -6.54 13.41 4.00
C GLY A 86 -5.92 13.12 2.63
N CYS A 87 -5.52 11.87 2.38
CA CYS A 87 -5.06 11.39 1.08
C CYS A 87 -6.10 10.45 0.47
N ALA A 88 -6.33 10.53 -0.83
CA ALA A 88 -7.06 9.55 -1.60
C ALA A 88 -6.14 8.37 -1.91
N VAL A 89 -6.47 7.20 -1.39
CA VAL A 89 -5.74 5.96 -1.58
C VAL A 89 -6.57 5.04 -2.47
N THR A 90 -5.95 4.53 -3.52
CA THR A 90 -6.53 3.59 -4.47
C THR A 90 -5.66 2.33 -4.47
N VAL A 91 -6.22 1.23 -4.02
CA VAL A 91 -5.56 -0.07 -3.90
C VAL A 91 -6.00 -0.94 -5.05
N THR A 92 -5.04 -1.46 -5.80
CA THR A 92 -5.27 -2.49 -6.83
C THR A 92 -4.63 -3.80 -6.39
N THR A 93 -4.80 -4.86 -7.17
CA THR A 93 -4.15 -6.16 -6.93
C THR A 93 -2.63 -6.08 -6.96
N GLU A 94 -2.06 -5.21 -7.78
CA GLU A 94 -0.61 -5.16 -8.02
C GLU A 94 0.04 -3.91 -7.39
N SER A 95 -0.71 -2.83 -7.20
CA SER A 95 -0.14 -1.55 -6.76
C SER A 95 -1.12 -0.69 -5.94
N VAL A 96 -0.57 0.17 -5.08
CA VAL A 96 -1.27 1.19 -4.31
C VAL A 96 -0.92 2.56 -4.84
N HIS A 97 -1.94 3.31 -5.25
CA HIS A 97 -1.82 4.70 -5.66
C HIS A 97 -2.33 5.61 -4.53
N VAL A 98 -1.55 6.62 -4.15
CA VAL A 98 -1.93 7.62 -3.15
C VAL A 98 -1.87 8.99 -3.81
N ARG A 99 -2.92 9.78 -3.68
CA ARG A 99 -2.98 11.19 -4.08
C ARG A 99 -3.32 12.08 -2.89
N ARG A 100 -2.59 13.17 -2.72
CA ARG A 100 -2.95 14.22 -1.75
C ARG A 100 -4.07 15.07 -2.34
N CYS A 101 -5.13 15.33 -1.57
CA CYS A 101 -6.13 16.33 -1.93
C CYS A 101 -5.57 17.70 -1.51
N GLU A 102 -5.38 18.62 -2.45
CA GLU A 102 -4.95 20.01 -2.17
C GLU A 102 -6.05 20.84 -1.51
#